data_AF-A0A164DHF3-F1
#
_entry.id   AF-A0A164DHF3-F1
#
_cell.length_a   1.000
_cell.length_b   1.000
_cell.length_c   1.000
_cell.angle_alpha   90.00
_cell.angle_beta   90.00
_cell.angle_gamma   90.00
#
_symmetry.space_group_name_H-M   'P 1'
#
loop_
_entity.id
_entity.type
_entity.pdbx_description
1 polymer ?
#
loop_
_entity_poly.entity_id
_entity_poly.type
_entity_poly.pdbx_seq_one_letter_code
_entity_poly.pdbx_strand_id
1 'polypeptide(L)'
;PRLTVLGTLRTSRPSRKPVETMASISVASDPINTAAVKLALPDIDEENKEKLRRLIINNHNSFAFKTIELTHTTLVKHVIDTQGQGSIRQRAYRTSPKQKEIAKNIIEELMQNKIIRYSMSPWAAPI
;
A
#
# COMPACT_ATOMS: atom_id res chain seq x y z
N PRO A 1 -36.10 24.37 31.54
CA PRO A 1 -35.23 24.51 30.35
C PRO A 1 -35.72 23.58 29.22
N ARG A 2 -36.27 24.17 28.15
CA ARG A 2 -36.83 23.44 26.99
C ARG A 2 -35.71 23.02 26.05
N LEU A 3 -35.54 21.72 25.83
CA LEU A 3 -34.66 21.20 24.78
C LEU A 3 -35.39 21.28 23.44
N THR A 4 -34.82 22.01 22.48
CA THR A 4 -35.33 22.07 21.11
C THR A 4 -34.46 21.15 20.26
N VAL A 5 -35.06 20.14 19.63
CA VAL A 5 -34.36 19.18 18.77
C VAL A 5 -34.10 19.85 17.41
N LEU A 6 -32.84 20.21 17.15
CA LEU A 6 -32.39 20.75 15.86
C LEU A 6 -32.07 19.59 14.90
N GLY A 7 -33.05 19.24 14.08
CA GLY A 7 -32.85 18.56 12.79
C GLY A 7 -32.58 17.05 12.83
N THR A 8 -33.19 16.33 11.89
CA THR A 8 -32.88 14.92 11.61
C THR A 8 -31.91 14.83 10.44
N LEU A 9 -30.73 14.23 10.65
CA LEU A 9 -29.78 13.90 9.59
C LEU A 9 -30.31 12.71 8.77
N ARG A 10 -30.78 12.97 7.54
CA ARG A 10 -31.04 11.92 6.54
C ARG A 10 -29.71 11.56 5.87
N THR A 11 -29.16 10.39 6.16
CA THR A 11 -28.05 9.83 5.41
C THR A 11 -28.61 9.12 4.16
N SER A 12 -28.39 9.69 2.98
CA SER A 12 -28.68 9.00 1.72
C SER A 12 -27.57 7.99 1.43
N ARG A 13 -27.94 6.72 1.20
CA ARG A 13 -27.00 5.70 0.71
C ARG A 13 -26.47 6.13 -0.67
N PRO A 14 -25.15 6.22 -0.90
CA PRO A 14 -24.64 6.46 -2.23
C PRO A 14 -24.99 5.27 -3.13
N SER A 15 -25.50 5.58 -4.33
CA SER A 15 -25.83 4.60 -5.36
C SER A 15 -24.59 3.78 -5.73
N ARG A 16 -24.60 2.48 -5.44
CA ARG A 16 -23.56 1.55 -5.89
C ARG A 16 -23.61 1.48 -7.41
N LYS A 17 -22.62 2.08 -8.07
CA LYS A 17 -22.39 1.80 -9.50
C LYS A 17 -21.97 0.33 -9.67
N PRO A 18 -22.30 -0.29 -10.81
CA PRO A 18 -21.93 -1.69 -11.05
C PRO A 18 -20.41 -1.83 -10.96
N VAL A 19 -19.95 -2.89 -10.29
CA VAL A 19 -18.53 -3.23 -10.21
C VAL A 19 -18.11 -3.70 -11.60
N GLU A 20 -17.44 -2.83 -12.35
CA GLU A 20 -16.80 -3.23 -13.60
C GLU A 20 -15.66 -4.20 -13.28
N THR A 21 -15.69 -5.31 -14.01
CA THR A 21 -14.77 -6.44 -14.09
C THR A 21 -13.38 -6.21 -13.50
N MET A 22 -12.95 -7.13 -12.62
CA MET A 22 -11.59 -7.15 -12.06
C MET A 22 -10.56 -7.05 -13.17
N ALA A 23 -9.69 -6.04 -13.10
CA ALA A 23 -8.52 -5.96 -13.95
C ALA A 23 -7.62 -7.18 -13.66
N SER A 24 -7.54 -8.10 -14.60
CA SER A 24 -6.57 -9.19 -14.59
C SER A 24 -5.19 -8.60 -14.90
N ILE A 25 -4.37 -8.48 -13.86
CA ILE A 25 -2.99 -8.00 -13.96
C ILE A 25 -2.11 -9.20 -14.35
N SER A 26 -1.64 -9.23 -15.59
CA SER A 26 -0.63 -10.18 -16.07
C SER A 26 0.76 -9.60 -15.85
N VAL A 27 1.37 -9.88 -14.70
CA VAL A 27 2.80 -9.62 -14.49
C VAL A 27 3.55 -10.93 -14.75
N ALA A 28 4.52 -10.89 -15.67
CA ALA A 28 5.48 -11.97 -15.83
C ALA A 28 6.34 -12.04 -14.57
N SER A 29 6.12 -13.06 -13.74
CA SER A 29 6.81 -13.21 -12.46
C SER A 29 8.15 -13.92 -12.62
N ASP A 30 9.15 -13.47 -11.87
CA ASP A 30 10.30 -14.29 -11.54
C ASP A 30 9.81 -15.62 -10.93
N PRO A 31 10.38 -16.79 -11.30
CA PRO A 31 9.94 -18.06 -10.74
C PRO A 31 10.16 -18.04 -9.22
N ILE A 32 9.07 -18.16 -8.45
CA ILE A 32 9.12 -18.36 -7.00
C ILE A 32 10.15 -19.45 -6.73
N ASN A 33 11.18 -19.13 -5.94
CA ASN A 33 12.23 -20.08 -5.60
C ASN A 33 11.62 -21.23 -4.76
N THR A 34 11.14 -22.25 -5.46
CA THR A 34 10.42 -23.40 -4.90
C THR A 34 11.29 -24.19 -3.91
N ALA A 35 12.62 -24.05 -4.00
CA ALA A 35 13.56 -24.63 -3.05
C ALA A 35 13.51 -23.93 -1.68
N ALA A 36 13.22 -22.62 -1.62
CA ALA A 36 13.10 -21.89 -0.35
C ALA A 36 11.88 -22.37 0.46
N VAL A 37 10.75 -22.62 -0.21
CA VAL A 37 9.54 -23.18 0.42
C VAL A 37 9.78 -24.60 0.96
N LYS A 38 10.60 -25.40 0.26
CA LYS A 38 11.03 -26.74 0.70
C LYS A 38 11.91 -26.69 1.96
N LEU A 39 12.82 -25.72 2.03
CA LEU A 39 13.74 -25.55 3.17
C LEU A 39 13.03 -24.99 4.42
N ALA A 40 12.06 -24.10 4.24
CA ALA A 40 11.42 -23.38 5.35
C ALA A 40 10.52 -24.25 6.24
N LEU A 41 10.10 -25.44 5.78
CA LEU A 41 9.12 -26.29 6.46
C LEU A 41 9.54 -27.78 6.41
N PRO A 42 10.55 -28.18 7.22
CA PRO A 42 11.04 -29.56 7.23
C PRO A 42 9.98 -30.57 7.71
N ASP A 43 9.11 -30.16 8.65
CA ASP A 43 8.21 -31.05 9.40
C ASP A 43 6.85 -31.32 8.73
N ILE A 44 6.63 -30.85 7.50
CA ILE A 44 5.34 -31.01 6.80
C ILE A 44 5.40 -32.23 5.86
N ASP A 45 4.32 -33.01 5.82
CA ASP A 45 4.15 -34.10 4.86
C ASP A 45 4.28 -33.62 3.40
N GLU A 46 4.84 -34.46 2.53
CA GLU A 46 5.05 -34.11 1.11
C GLU A 46 3.75 -33.76 0.38
N GLU A 47 2.62 -34.36 0.75
CA GLU A 47 1.31 -34.01 0.18
C GLU A 47 0.88 -32.58 0.53
N ASN A 48 1.07 -32.18 1.79
CA ASN A 48 0.73 -30.84 2.27
C ASN A 48 1.69 -29.78 1.71
N LYS A 49 2.97 -30.12 1.56
CA LYS A 49 3.95 -29.28 0.85
C LYS A 49 3.51 -29.00 -0.58
N GLU A 50 2.99 -30.00 -1.29
CA GLU A 50 2.53 -29.82 -2.67
C GLU A 50 1.24 -28.99 -2.77
N LYS A 51 0.32 -29.15 -1.82
CA LYS A 51 -0.86 -28.27 -1.70
C LYS A 51 -0.45 -26.82 -1.45
N LEU A 52 0.52 -26.59 -0.56
CA LEU A 52 1.05 -25.26 -0.26
C LEU A 52 1.73 -24.62 -1.48
N ARG A 53 2.56 -25.38 -2.21
CA ARG A 53 3.21 -24.90 -3.44
C ARG A 53 2.18 -24.43 -4.47
N ARG A 54 1.15 -25.24 -4.73
CA ARG A 54 0.07 -24.88 -5.65
C ARG A 54 -0.66 -23.62 -5.19
N LEU A 55 -0.93 -23.47 -3.90
CA LEU A 55 -1.60 -22.28 -3.35
C LEU A 55 -0.76 -21.02 -3.55
N ILE A 56 0.55 -21.09 -3.28
CA ILE A 56 1.46 -19.95 -3.42
C ILE A 56 1.59 -19.55 -4.90
N ILE A 57 1.72 -20.51 -5.81
CA ILE A 57 1.79 -20.25 -7.25
C ILE A 57 0.47 -19.62 -7.75
N ASN A 58 -0.67 -20.20 -7.37
CA ASN A 58 -1.98 -19.70 -7.80
C ASN A 58 -2.28 -18.28 -7.30
N ASN A 59 -1.77 -17.93 -6.11
CA ASN A 59 -1.96 -16.61 -5.51
C ASN A 59 -0.74 -15.71 -5.66
N HIS A 60 0.20 -16.01 -6.56
CA HIS A 60 1.45 -15.27 -6.68
C HIS A 60 1.23 -13.76 -6.83
N ASN A 61 0.24 -13.36 -7.65
CA ASN A 61 -0.10 -11.96 -7.89
C ASN A 61 -0.68 -11.23 -6.65
N SER A 62 -0.99 -11.95 -5.56
CA SER A 62 -1.44 -11.36 -4.30
C SER A 62 -0.26 -10.97 -3.39
N PHE A 63 0.96 -11.42 -3.71
CA PHE A 63 2.16 -11.11 -2.95
C PHE A 63 3.01 -10.09 -3.71
N ALA A 64 3.60 -9.15 -2.98
CA ALA A 64 4.59 -8.22 -3.51
C ALA A 64 5.90 -8.44 -2.75
N PHE A 65 6.91 -8.94 -3.44
CA PHE A 65 8.26 -9.18 -2.92
C PHE A 65 9.18 -7.99 -3.19
N LYS A 66 8.90 -7.23 -4.25
CA LYS A 66 9.62 -6.01 -4.63
C LYS A 66 8.67 -4.82 -4.64
N THR A 67 9.20 -3.64 -4.40
CA THR A 67 8.44 -2.38 -4.45
C THR A 67 7.82 -2.12 -5.82
N ILE A 68 8.40 -2.64 -6.91
CA ILE A 68 7.84 -2.53 -8.27
C ILE A 68 6.57 -3.36 -8.48
N GLU A 69 6.36 -4.39 -7.66
CA GLU A 69 5.17 -5.25 -7.69
C GLU A 69 4.01 -4.63 -6.89
N LEU A 70 4.26 -3.54 -6.16
CA LEU A 70 3.21 -2.80 -5.47
C LEU A 70 2.26 -2.18 -6.50
N THR A 71 1.07 -2.73 -6.58
CA THR A 71 0.01 -2.21 -7.43
C THR A 71 -0.79 -1.13 -6.72
N HIS A 72 -1.47 -0.29 -7.49
CA HIS A 72 -2.39 0.71 -6.98
C HIS A 72 -3.72 0.63 -7.73
N THR A 73 -4.79 1.05 -7.06
CA THR A 73 -6.12 1.12 -7.68
C THR A 73 -6.43 2.57 -8.05
N THR A 74 -6.88 2.79 -9.28
CA THR A 74 -7.32 4.11 -9.77
C THR A 74 -8.81 4.37 -9.55
N LEU A 75 -9.53 3.37 -9.01
CA LEU A 75 -10.99 3.39 -8.83
C LEU A 75 -11.46 4.51 -7.88
N VAL A 76 -10.70 4.80 -6.83
CA VAL A 76 -11.07 5.80 -5.81
C VAL A 76 -9.88 6.68 -5.49
N LYS A 77 -10.08 7.99 -5.52
CA LYS A 77 -9.13 8.98 -5.00
C LYS A 77 -9.62 9.45 -3.64
N HIS A 78 -8.79 9.27 -2.62
CA HIS A 78 -9.12 9.73 -1.27
C HIS A 78 -8.89 11.23 -1.15
N VAL A 79 -9.83 11.92 -0.51
CA VAL A 79 -9.72 13.33 -0.12
C VAL A 79 -9.60 13.37 1.40
N ILE A 80 -8.58 14.07 1.91
CA ILE A 80 -8.37 14.25 3.34
C ILE A 80 -8.98 15.61 3.71
N ASP A 81 -9.99 15.60 4.58
CA ASP A 81 -10.58 16.80 5.16
C ASP A 81 -9.75 17.25 6.37
N THR A 82 -9.14 18.44 6.27
CA THR A 82 -8.34 19.03 7.35
C THR A 82 -9.17 19.87 8.33
N GLN A 83 -10.50 19.91 8.18
CA GLN A 83 -11.42 20.66 9.06
C GLN A 83 -11.03 22.13 9.24
N GLY A 84 -10.49 22.75 8.19
CA GLY A 84 -10.04 24.15 8.22
C GLY A 84 -8.72 24.40 8.96
N GLN A 85 -8.03 23.36 9.41
CA GLN A 85 -6.67 23.50 9.97
C GLN A 85 -5.68 23.88 8.86
N GLY A 86 -4.85 24.87 9.15
CA GLY A 86 -3.79 25.35 8.25
C GLY A 86 -2.62 24.37 8.14
N SER A 87 -1.70 24.65 7.21
CA SER A 87 -0.54 23.80 6.96
C SER A 87 0.46 23.79 8.13
N ILE A 88 0.91 22.60 8.50
CA ILE A 88 1.96 22.40 9.51
C ILE A 88 3.28 22.10 8.80
N ARG A 89 4.32 22.89 9.11
CA ARG A 89 5.68 22.71 8.58
C ARG A 89 6.67 22.49 9.71
N GLN A 90 7.18 21.28 9.80
CA GLN A 90 8.19 20.89 10.78
C GLN A 90 9.58 20.82 10.14
N ARG A 91 10.61 21.07 10.95
CA ARG A 91 12.02 21.00 10.52
C ARG A 91 12.49 19.55 10.55
N ALA A 92 13.18 19.10 9.50
CA ALA A 92 13.85 17.81 9.47
C ALA A 92 14.89 17.67 10.60
N TYR A 93 14.98 16.48 11.18
CA TYR A 93 15.95 16.19 12.24
C TYR A 93 17.36 15.99 11.68
N ARG A 94 18.35 16.02 12.58
CA ARG A 94 19.71 15.64 12.23
C ARG A 94 19.82 14.13 12.17
N THR A 95 20.19 13.60 11.01
CA THR A 95 20.43 12.17 10.78
C THR A 95 21.93 11.89 10.63
N SER A 96 22.36 10.69 11.03
CA SER A 96 23.75 10.26 10.85
C SER A 96 24.06 10.03 9.35
N PRO A 97 25.34 10.04 8.95
CA PRO A 97 25.71 9.80 7.55
C PRO A 97 25.14 8.49 7.00
N LYS A 98 25.22 7.40 7.79
CA LYS A 98 24.67 6.09 7.43
C LYS A 98 23.15 6.12 7.21
N GLN A 99 22.41 6.81 8.08
CA GLN A 99 20.96 6.95 7.93
C GLN A 99 20.60 7.76 6.68
N LYS A 100 21.35 8.82 6.37
CA LYS A 100 21.13 9.62 5.15
C LYS A 100 21.31 8.79 3.89
N GLU A 101 22.32 7.93 3.86
CA GLU A 101 22.56 7.03 2.72
C GLU A 101 21.42 6.04 2.53
N ILE A 102 20.97 5.38 3.61
CA ILE A 102 19.83 4.46 3.56
C ILE A 102 18.56 5.18 3.10
N ALA A 103 18.25 6.35 3.68
CA ALA A 103 17.08 7.13 3.31
C ALA A 103 17.13 7.55 1.83
N LYS A 104 18.30 7.96 1.34
CA LYS A 104 18.50 8.31 -0.07
C LYS A 104 18.18 7.14 -0.99
N ASN A 105 18.69 5.94 -0.69
CA ASN A 105 18.45 4.75 -1.51
C ASN A 105 16.95 4.39 -1.55
N ILE A 106 16.26 4.46 -0.40
CA ILE A 106 14.81 4.21 -0.32
C ILE A 106 14.03 5.26 -1.14
N ILE A 107 14.39 6.54 -1.02
CA ILE A 107 13.74 7.61 -1.79
C ILE A 107 13.93 7.39 -3.28
N GLU A 108 15.13 7.02 -3.73
CA GLU A 108 15.41 6.72 -5.14
C GLU A 108 14.58 5.53 -5.65
N GLU A 109 14.48 4.45 -4.88
CA GLU A 109 13.65 3.29 -5.20
C GLU A 109 12.17 3.66 -5.34
N LEU A 110 11.63 4.42 -4.37
CA LEU A 110 10.22 4.84 -4.38
C LEU A 110 9.92 5.82 -5.52
N MET A 111 10.89 6.68 -5.88
CA MET A 111 10.79 7.59 -7.02
C MET A 111 10.77 6.82 -8.35
N GLN A 112 11.65 5.82 -8.53
CA GLN A 112 11.70 4.97 -9.72
C GLN A 112 10.37 4.20 -9.91
N ASN A 113 9.80 3.71 -8.82
CA ASN A 113 8.51 3.01 -8.82
C ASN A 113 7.29 3.95 -8.88
N LYS A 114 7.49 5.27 -9.01
CA LYS A 114 6.43 6.29 -9.12
C LYS A 114 5.45 6.30 -7.94
N ILE A 115 5.87 5.83 -6.77
CA ILE A 115 5.08 5.84 -5.53
C ILE A 115 5.08 7.24 -4.92
N ILE A 116 6.24 7.91 -4.96
CA ILE A 116 6.41 9.30 -4.51
C ILE A 116 6.78 10.20 -5.70
N ARG A 117 6.62 11.51 -5.50
CA ARG A 117 7.00 12.54 -6.49
C ARG A 117 7.49 13.80 -5.79
N TYR A 118 8.26 14.60 -6.51
CA TYR A 118 8.60 15.95 -6.06
C TYR A 118 7.36 16.83 -5.94
N SER A 119 7.33 17.67 -4.90
CA SER A 119 6.27 18.66 -4.69
C SER A 119 6.79 19.86 -3.90
N MET A 120 6.16 21.02 -4.09
CA MET A 120 6.41 22.23 -3.32
C MET A 120 5.23 22.46 -2.36
N SER A 121 5.16 21.66 -1.30
CA SER A 121 4.07 21.70 -0.33
C SER A 121 4.36 22.67 0.83
N PRO A 122 3.36 23.42 1.33
CA PRO A 122 3.49 24.13 2.60
C PRO A 122 3.51 23.18 3.81
N TRP A 123 3.10 21.92 3.62
CA TRP A 123 3.17 20.86 4.63
C TRP A 123 4.54 20.18 4.60
N ALA A 124 5.15 19.99 5.78
CA ALA A 124 6.36 19.18 5.91
C ALA A 124 6.39 18.46 7.25
N ALA A 125 6.74 17.18 7.22
CA ALA A 125 7.03 16.36 8.38
C ALA A 125 8.49 15.90 8.33
N PRO A 126 9.19 15.78 9.47
CA PRO A 126 10.56 15.28 9.50
C PRO A 126 10.61 13.79 9.16
N ILE A 127 11.70 13.38 8.53
CA ILE A 127 12.06 11.98 8.26
C ILE A 127 13.27 11.57 9.10
#